data_AF-A0A822H1C2-F1
#
_entry.id   AF-A0A822H1C2-F1
#
_cell.length_a   1.000
_cell.length_b   1.000
_cell.length_c   1.000
_cell.angle_alpha   90.00
_cell.angle_beta   90.00
_cell.angle_gamma   90.00
#
_symmetry.space_group_name_H-M   'P 1'
#
loop_
_entity.id
_entity.type
_entity.pdbx_description
1 polymer ?
#
loop_
_entity_poly.entity_id
_entity_poly.type
_entity_poly.pdbx_seq_one_letter_code
_entity_poly.pdbx_strand_id
1 'polypeptide(L)'
;IGKNVAYLDVQISHINSQLRTTINHDNDIEPRGLSFISNHPPVMYSTLIQACLMHSAVIRSKVSDFHNERRDVQIVFLNNGYSINFITEHVEQLFQDFHISNWKSNLNQSTYDKMREEIIEYDQQHQEMKIKQR
;
A
#
# COMPACT_ATOMS: atom_id res chain seq x y z
N ILE A 1 -32.34 -26.80 4.22
CA ILE A 1 -31.41 -26.23 5.23
C ILE A 1 -30.25 -25.61 4.47
N GLY A 2 -30.31 -24.29 4.22
CA GLY A 2 -29.26 -23.56 3.50
C GLY A 2 -28.11 -23.28 4.45
N LYS A 3 -26.94 -23.88 4.21
CA LYS A 3 -25.71 -23.52 4.91
C LYS A 3 -25.14 -22.29 4.24
N ASN A 4 -25.00 -21.22 4.99
CA ASN A 4 -24.29 -20.03 4.58
C ASN A 4 -22.95 -20.03 5.31
N VAL A 5 -21.86 -19.89 4.58
CA VAL A 5 -20.52 -19.74 5.14
C VAL A 5 -20.00 -18.38 4.68
N ALA A 6 -19.66 -17.53 5.65
CA ALA A 6 -18.98 -16.28 5.41
C ALA A 6 -17.49 -16.48 5.70
N TYR A 7 -16.64 -16.06 4.77
CA TYR A 7 -15.19 -16.02 4.96
C TYR A 7 -14.65 -14.78 4.25
N LEU A 8 -14.09 -13.85 5.03
CA LEU A 8 -13.74 -12.49 4.56
C LEU A 8 -14.96 -11.82 3.90
N ASP A 9 -14.76 -11.21 2.74
CA ASP A 9 -15.78 -10.51 1.96
C ASP A 9 -16.62 -11.44 1.07
N VAL A 10 -16.43 -12.75 1.21
CA VAL A 10 -17.09 -13.75 0.38
C VAL A 10 -18.15 -14.47 1.18
N GLN A 11 -19.39 -14.37 0.69
CA GLN A 11 -20.52 -15.14 1.17
C GLN A 11 -20.85 -16.25 0.18
N ILE A 12 -20.78 -17.50 0.64
CA ILE A 12 -21.20 -18.66 -0.15
C ILE A 12 -22.54 -19.15 0.38
N SER A 13 -23.53 -19.19 -0.51
CA SER A 13 -24.88 -19.66 -0.22
C SER A 13 -25.26 -20.82 -1.12
N HIS A 14 -25.97 -21.81 -0.57
CA HIS A 14 -26.47 -22.95 -1.32
C HIS A 14 -27.98 -22.79 -1.56
N ILE A 15 -28.36 -22.43 -2.78
CA ILE A 15 -29.74 -22.13 -3.18
C ILE A 15 -30.12 -23.06 -4.34
N ASN A 16 -31.21 -23.83 -4.21
CA ASN A 16 -31.73 -24.71 -5.27
C ASN A 16 -30.68 -25.67 -5.89
N SER A 17 -29.85 -26.29 -5.04
CA SER A 17 -28.74 -27.17 -5.47
C SER A 17 -27.63 -26.48 -6.28
N GLN A 18 -27.61 -25.14 -6.29
CA GLN A 18 -26.55 -24.35 -6.89
C GLN A 18 -25.80 -23.58 -5.80
N LEU A 19 -24.47 -23.56 -5.94
CA LEU A 19 -23.58 -22.73 -5.14
C LEU A 19 -23.61 -21.33 -5.72
N ARG A 20 -24.11 -20.37 -4.94
CA ARG A 20 -24.05 -18.94 -5.25
C ARG A 20 -23.03 -18.28 -4.35
N THR A 21 -21.94 -17.84 -4.95
CA THR A 21 -20.91 -17.02 -4.31
C THR A 21 -21.23 -15.56 -4.56
N THR A 22 -21.25 -14.74 -3.50
CA THR A 22 -21.42 -13.29 -3.57
C THR A 22 -20.24 -12.65 -2.87
N ILE A 23 -19.58 -11.71 -3.55
CA ILE A 23 -18.44 -10.96 -3.00
C ILE A 23 -18.97 -9.59 -2.59
N ASN A 24 -19.08 -9.35 -1.30
CA ASN A 24 -19.54 -8.09 -0.75
C ASN A 24 -18.34 -7.15 -0.67
N HIS A 25 -18.18 -6.27 -1.64
CA HIS A 25 -17.21 -5.19 -1.53
C HIS A 25 -17.82 -4.14 -0.61
N ASP A 26 -17.17 -3.87 0.51
CA ASP A 26 -17.49 -2.68 1.30
C ASP A 26 -16.94 -1.46 0.55
N ASN A 27 -17.84 -0.63 0.01
CA ASN A 27 -17.44 0.58 -0.71
C ASN A 27 -16.88 1.66 0.24
N ASP A 28 -17.07 1.51 1.56
CA ASP A 28 -16.52 2.41 2.58
C ASP A 28 -15.14 1.94 3.09
N ILE A 29 -14.79 0.66 2.89
CA ILE A 29 -13.40 0.18 2.97
C ILE A 29 -12.76 0.46 1.62
N GLU A 30 -12.37 1.71 1.47
CA GLU A 30 -11.57 2.28 0.39
C GLU A 30 -10.96 1.28 -0.60
N PRO A 31 -11.25 1.39 -1.92
CA PRO A 31 -10.61 0.55 -2.93
C PRO A 31 -9.18 1.06 -3.19
N ARG A 32 -8.33 1.13 -2.15
CA ARG A 32 -6.89 1.23 -2.35
C ARG A 32 -6.35 -0.16 -2.66
N GLY A 33 -6.80 -0.69 -3.79
CA GLY A 33 -6.12 -1.82 -4.42
C GLY A 33 -4.70 -1.36 -4.74
N LEU A 34 -3.71 -1.90 -4.02
CA LEU A 34 -2.34 -1.88 -4.51
C LEU A 34 -2.36 -2.49 -5.91
N SER A 35 -1.82 -1.76 -6.88
CA SER A 35 -1.70 -2.21 -8.26
C SER A 35 -0.75 -3.41 -8.36
N PHE A 36 -1.19 -4.61 -7.95
CA PHE A 36 -0.45 -5.84 -8.18
C PHE A 36 -0.75 -6.38 -9.59
N ILE A 37 0.07 -5.87 -10.51
CA ILE A 37 0.73 -6.46 -11.68
C ILE A 37 0.08 -7.71 -12.31
N SER A 38 -0.44 -7.52 -13.52
CA SER A 38 -0.25 -8.47 -14.62
C SER A 38 0.20 -7.66 -15.84
N ASN A 39 1.38 -7.96 -16.38
CA ASN A 39 1.93 -7.45 -17.67
C ASN A 39 2.42 -5.98 -17.77
N HIS A 40 2.89 -5.33 -16.69
CA HIS A 40 3.46 -3.99 -16.81
C HIS A 40 5.00 -3.98 -16.98
N PRO A 41 5.54 -3.10 -17.86
CA PRO A 41 6.97 -3.03 -18.14
C PRO A 41 7.80 -2.65 -16.89
N PRO A 42 9.10 -3.03 -16.83
CA PRO A 42 10.02 -2.83 -15.70
C PRO A 42 10.13 -1.40 -15.14
N VAL A 43 9.61 -0.41 -15.85
CA VAL A 43 9.67 1.02 -15.49
C VAL A 43 8.66 1.38 -14.38
N MET A 44 7.65 0.55 -14.10
CA MET A 44 6.64 0.82 -13.05
C MET A 44 7.03 0.36 -11.63
N TYR A 45 8.19 -0.29 -11.45
CA TYR A 45 8.52 -0.91 -10.16
C TYR A 45 9.25 0.03 -9.20
N SER A 46 9.97 1.03 -9.72
CA SER A 46 10.56 2.11 -8.91
C SER A 46 9.48 2.92 -8.21
N THR A 47 8.44 3.31 -8.96
CA THR A 47 7.26 4.00 -8.44
C THR A 47 6.42 3.09 -7.55
N LEU A 48 6.42 1.76 -7.78
CA LEU A 48 5.68 0.82 -6.94
C LEU A 48 6.25 0.73 -5.52
N ILE A 49 7.58 0.69 -5.34
CA ILE A 49 8.18 0.69 -3.99
C ILE A 49 7.75 1.96 -3.24
N GLN A 50 7.93 3.12 -3.87
CA GLN A 50 7.57 4.40 -3.26
C GLN A 50 6.07 4.48 -2.96
N ALA A 51 5.21 4.06 -3.90
CA ALA A 51 3.77 4.03 -3.70
C ALA A 51 3.34 3.11 -2.54
N CYS A 52 3.91 1.91 -2.43
CA CYS A 52 3.66 1.00 -1.31
C CYS A 52 4.02 1.64 0.03
N LEU A 53 5.15 2.35 0.09
CA LEU A 53 5.62 3.00 1.31
C LEU A 53 4.81 4.26 1.64
N MET A 54 4.45 5.08 0.67
CA MET A 54 3.55 6.22 0.87
C MET A 54 2.18 5.74 1.36
N HIS A 55 1.64 4.69 0.74
CA HIS A 55 0.40 4.06 1.17
C HIS A 55 0.50 3.57 2.63
N SER A 56 1.58 2.90 2.98
CA SER A 56 1.86 2.48 4.36
C SER A 56 1.87 3.67 5.32
N ALA A 57 2.52 4.78 4.94
CA ALA A 57 2.54 5.98 5.77
C ALA A 57 1.14 6.56 5.99
N VAL A 58 0.27 6.56 4.98
CA VAL A 58 -1.12 7.02 5.12
C VAL A 58 -1.89 6.16 6.13
N ILE A 59 -1.81 4.83 6.02
CA ILE A 59 -2.64 3.90 6.84
C ILE A 59 -2.08 3.62 8.23
N ARG A 60 -0.75 3.69 8.42
CA ARG A 60 -0.11 3.41 9.71
C ARG A 60 0.10 4.72 10.45
N SER A 61 -0.34 4.80 11.70
CA SER A 61 -0.10 5.97 12.55
C SER A 61 1.15 5.85 13.41
N LYS A 62 1.63 4.63 13.67
CA LYS A 62 2.84 4.37 14.48
C LYS A 62 4.03 4.08 13.59
N VAL A 63 5.17 4.70 13.91
CA VAL A 63 6.44 4.49 13.20
C VAL A 63 6.91 3.03 13.26
N SER A 64 6.58 2.31 14.34
CA SER A 64 6.88 0.88 14.47
C SER A 64 6.15 0.04 13.42
N ASP A 65 4.89 0.36 13.15
CA ASP A 65 4.04 -0.40 12.23
C ASP A 65 4.47 -0.10 10.79
N PHE A 66 4.81 1.16 10.52
CA PHE A 66 5.43 1.56 9.27
C PHE A 66 6.78 0.85 9.03
N HIS A 67 7.62 0.71 10.06
CA HIS A 67 8.88 -0.02 9.93
C HIS A 67 8.68 -1.50 9.59
N ASN A 68 7.66 -2.14 10.16
CA ASN A 68 7.31 -3.52 9.84
C ASN A 68 6.84 -3.63 8.38
N GLU A 69 5.91 -2.79 7.96
CA GLU A 69 5.43 -2.77 6.57
C GLU A 69 6.57 -2.47 5.58
N ARG A 70 7.45 -1.51 5.90
CA ARG A 70 8.64 -1.22 5.09
C ARG A 70 9.51 -2.46 4.93
N ARG A 71 9.74 -3.23 6.00
CA ARG A 71 10.50 -4.48 5.95
C ARG A 71 9.81 -5.50 5.05
N ASP A 72 8.50 -5.66 5.19
CA ASP A 72 7.71 -6.62 4.41
C ASP A 72 7.73 -6.27 2.92
N VAL A 73 7.55 -4.98 2.57
CA VAL A 73 7.72 -4.48 1.21
C VAL A 73 9.11 -4.83 0.67
N GLN A 74 10.19 -4.53 1.41
CA GLN A 74 11.54 -4.86 0.97
C GLN A 74 11.73 -6.37 0.73
N ILE A 75 11.20 -7.22 1.60
CA ILE A 75 11.25 -8.68 1.45
C ILE A 75 10.50 -9.13 0.18
N VAL A 76 9.32 -8.57 -0.08
CA VAL A 76 8.53 -8.89 -1.28
C VAL A 76 9.32 -8.55 -2.55
N PHE A 77 9.94 -7.37 -2.61
CA PHE A 77 10.76 -7.01 -3.78
C PHE A 77 12.02 -7.89 -3.87
N LEU A 78 12.68 -8.23 -2.77
CA LEU A 78 13.80 -9.19 -2.83
C LEU A 78 13.38 -10.54 -3.40
N ASN A 79 12.23 -11.07 -2.96
CA ASN A 79 11.69 -12.34 -3.45
C ASN A 79 11.29 -12.30 -4.93
N ASN A 80 10.98 -11.12 -5.47
CA ASN A 80 10.71 -10.91 -6.89
C ASN A 80 12.00 -10.71 -7.73
N GLY A 81 13.18 -10.90 -7.14
CA GLY A 81 14.47 -10.88 -7.85
C GLY A 81 15.11 -9.49 -7.97
N TYR A 82 14.60 -8.49 -7.26
CA TYR A 82 15.22 -7.15 -7.23
C TYR A 82 16.48 -7.15 -6.35
N SER A 83 17.47 -6.35 -6.73
CA SER A 83 18.71 -6.22 -5.95
C SER A 83 18.49 -5.39 -4.68
N ILE A 84 19.25 -5.70 -3.63
CA ILE A 84 19.22 -4.92 -2.38
C ILE A 84 19.55 -3.43 -2.63
N ASN A 85 20.50 -3.15 -3.54
CA ASN A 85 20.88 -1.79 -3.89
C ASN A 85 19.70 -1.04 -4.52
N PHE A 86 19.03 -1.65 -5.50
CA PHE A 86 17.84 -1.08 -6.14
C PHE A 86 16.78 -0.74 -5.10
N ILE A 87 16.45 -1.68 -4.21
CA ILE A 87 15.43 -1.46 -3.18
C ILE A 87 15.85 -0.35 -2.22
N THR A 88 17.10 -0.36 -1.76
CA THR A 88 17.63 0.62 -0.81
C THR A 88 17.64 2.03 -1.41
N GLU A 89 18.05 2.17 -2.67
CA GLU A 89 18.04 3.44 -3.40
C GLU A 89 16.63 4.04 -3.46
N HIS A 90 15.61 3.24 -3.76
CA HIS A 90 14.23 3.73 -3.87
C HIS A 90 13.60 4.06 -2.51
N VAL A 91 13.93 3.29 -1.48
CA VAL A 91 13.55 3.62 -0.10
C VAL A 91 14.22 4.92 0.33
N GLU A 92 15.51 5.08 0.03
CA GLU A 92 16.26 6.29 0.37
C GLU A 92 15.75 7.51 -0.39
N GLN A 93 15.44 7.36 -1.67
CA GLN A 93 14.84 8.42 -2.48
C GLN A 93 13.53 8.92 -1.85
N LEU A 94 12.64 8.02 -1.41
CA LEU A 94 11.41 8.43 -0.72
C LEU A 94 11.70 9.31 0.50
N PHE A 95 12.63 8.90 1.37
CA PHE A 95 12.96 9.70 2.55
C PHE A 95 13.60 11.03 2.18
N GLN A 96 14.39 11.09 1.10
CA GLN A 96 14.95 12.35 0.59
C GLN A 96 13.86 13.28 0.05
N ASP A 97 12.86 12.74 -0.65
CA ASP A 97 11.73 13.49 -1.21
C ASP A 97 10.91 14.19 -0.11
N PHE A 98 10.87 13.61 1.09
CA PHE A 98 10.22 14.17 2.30
C PHE A 98 11.23 14.72 3.32
N HIS A 99 12.40 15.15 2.86
CA HIS A 99 13.41 15.86 3.66
C HIS A 99 13.92 15.14 4.93
N ILE A 100 13.77 13.82 5.00
CA ILE A 100 14.30 13.01 6.10
C ILE A 100 15.73 12.57 5.77
N SER A 101 16.69 13.25 6.40
CA SER A 101 18.06 12.77 6.49
C SER A 101 18.19 11.70 7.58
N ASN A 102 19.05 10.70 7.37
CA ASN A 102 19.37 9.67 8.35
C ASN A 102 18.21 8.75 8.79
N TRP A 103 17.29 8.44 7.87
CA TRP A 103 16.18 7.49 8.10
C TRP A 103 16.63 6.10 8.59
N LYS A 104 17.88 5.70 8.29
CA LYS A 104 18.47 4.41 8.71
C LYS A 104 18.75 4.34 10.20
N SER A 105 19.04 5.47 10.85
CA SER A 105 19.48 5.50 12.25
C SER A 105 18.48 6.15 13.19
N ASN A 106 17.60 7.05 12.73
CA ASN A 106 16.83 7.92 13.62
C ASN A 106 15.41 8.29 13.15
N LEU A 107 14.69 7.39 12.46
CA LEU A 107 13.26 7.62 12.23
C LEU A 107 12.48 7.42 13.54
N ASN A 108 12.25 8.50 14.28
CA ASN A 108 11.40 8.51 15.46
C ASN A 108 9.96 8.91 15.10
N GLN A 109 9.03 8.74 16.05
CA GLN A 109 7.61 9.03 15.84
C GLN A 109 7.37 10.49 15.38
N SER A 110 8.04 11.47 15.99
CA SER A 110 7.83 12.88 15.63
C SER A 110 8.27 13.21 14.20
N THR A 111 9.40 12.66 13.76
CA THR A 111 9.88 12.82 12.38
C THR A 111 8.97 12.10 11.40
N TYR A 112 8.50 10.90 11.78
CA TYR A 112 7.56 10.13 10.98
C TYR A 112 6.21 10.83 10.82
N ASP A 113 5.67 11.43 11.88
CA ASP A 113 4.39 12.13 11.84
C ASP A 113 4.43 13.30 10.83
N LYS A 114 5.53 14.07 10.82
CA LYS A 114 5.72 15.16 9.84
C LYS A 114 5.73 14.66 8.40
N MET A 115 6.54 13.63 8.11
CA MET A 115 6.56 13.00 6.79
C MET A 115 5.19 12.46 6.41
N ARG A 116 4.49 11.84 7.36
CA ARG A 116 3.16 11.28 7.15
C ARG A 116 2.15 12.37 6.79
N GLU A 117 2.17 13.51 7.48
CA GLU A 117 1.34 14.67 7.15
C GLU A 117 1.62 15.16 5.72
N GLU A 118 2.89 15.35 5.35
CA GLU A 118 3.28 15.75 3.99
C GLU A 118 2.82 14.73 2.92
N ILE A 119 2.95 13.43 3.20
CA ILE A 119 2.48 12.36 2.30
C ILE A 119 0.96 12.42 2.13
N ILE A 120 0.21 12.65 3.22
CA ILE A 120 -1.25 12.74 3.18
C ILE A 120 -1.69 13.95 2.36
N GLU A 121 -1.05 15.10 2.55
CA GLU A 121 -1.33 16.31 1.78
C GLU A 121 -1.02 16.09 0.29
N TYR A 122 0.12 15.47 -0.02
CA TYR A 122 0.49 15.13 -1.39
C TYR A 122 -0.53 14.19 -2.06
N ASP A 123 -1.00 13.16 -1.36
CA ASP A 123 -2.01 12.22 -1.86
C ASP A 123 -3.34 12.94 -2.12
N GLN A 124 -3.80 13.78 -1.19
CA GLN A 124 -5.03 14.56 -1.34
C GLN A 124 -4.99 15.48 -2.56
N GLN A 125 -3.90 16.22 -2.76
CA GLN A 125 -3.72 17.09 -3.93
C GLN A 125 -3.78 16.29 -5.24
N HIS A 126 -3.18 15.10 -5.28
CA HIS A 126 -3.22 14.23 -6.46
C HIS A 126 -4.63 13.68 -6.75
N GLN A 127 -5.44 13.39 -5.73
CA GLN A 127 -6.82 12.96 -5.93
C GLN A 127 -7.70 14.09 -6.48
N GLU A 128 -7.57 15.30 -5.95
CA GLU A 128 -8.33 16.46 -6.43
C GLU A 128 -8.05 16.78 -7.91
N MET A 129 -6.80 16.64 -8.35
CA MET A 129 -6.43 16.82 -9.75
C MET A 129 -7.07 15.77 -10.66
N LYS A 130 -7.16 14.51 -10.22
CA LYS A 130 -7.83 13.43 -10.98
C LYS A 130 -9.33 13.63 -11.09
N ILE A 131 -9.97 14.20 -10.07
CA ILE A 131 -11.41 14.50 -10.08
C ILE A 131 -11.71 15.65 -11.06
N LYS A 132 -10.86 16.68 -11.13
CA LYS A 132 -11.04 17.83 -12.05
C LYS A 132 -10.84 17.49 -13.54
N GLN A 133 -10.25 16.33 -13.86
CA GLN A 133 -10.00 15.89 -15.24
C GLN A 133 -11.06 14.89 -15.76
N ARG A 134 -12.04 14.54 -14.93
CA ARG A 134 -13.20 13.70 -15.29
C ARG A 134 -14.42 14.56 -15.53
#